data_AF-A0A1H7XJU8-F1
#
_entry.id   AF-A0A1H7XJU8-F1
#
_cell.length_a   1.000
_cell.length_b   1.000
_cell.length_c   1.000
_cell.angle_alpha   90.00
_cell.angle_beta   90.00
_cell.angle_gamma   90.00
#
_symmetry.space_group_name_H-M   'P 1'
#
loop_
_entity.id
_entity.type
_entity.pdbx_description
1 polymer ?
#
loop_
_entity_poly.entity_id
_entity_poly.type
_entity_poly.pdbx_seq_one_letter_code
_entity_poly.pdbx_strand_id
1 'polypeptide(L)' 'STSIGLAFYRGGATTAAALVKQADEMLYQAKAAGRNNVQVAPGLIGEAPPS' A
#
# COMPACT_ATOMS: atom_id res chain seq x y z
N SER A 1 -12.28 -6.65 -16.08
CA SER A 1 -12.18 -6.13 -14.71
C SER A 1 -10.72 -6.10 -14.29
N THR A 2 -10.32 -5.17 -13.42
CA THR A 2 -8.92 -4.98 -13.00
C THR A 2 -8.83 -4.96 -11.48
N SER A 3 -7.82 -5.63 -10.92
CA SER A 3 -7.50 -5.55 -9.48
C SER A 3 -6.28 -4.65 -9.32
N ILE A 4 -6.27 -3.81 -8.29
CA ILE A 4 -5.22 -2.79 -8.11
C ILE A 4 -4.73 -2.83 -6.67
N GLY A 5 -3.41 -2.86 -6.48
CA GLY A 5 -2.77 -2.63 -5.19
C GLY A 5 -2.11 -1.26 -5.18
N LEU A 6 -2.34 -0.46 -4.13
CA LEU A 6 -1.73 0.86 -3.97
C LEU A 6 -0.83 0.93 -2.73
N ALA A 7 0.31 1.58 -2.89
CA ALA A 7 1.19 2.01 -1.80
C ALA A 7 1.54 3.49 -1.98
N PHE A 8 1.73 4.19 -0.87
CA PHE A 8 2.06 5.61 -0.85
C PHE A 8 3.50 5.82 -0.38
N TYR A 9 4.29 6.54 -1.16
CA TYR A 9 5.53 7.12 -0.67
C TYR A 9 5.19 8.27 0.27
N ARG A 10 5.59 8.16 1.53
CA ARG A 10 5.32 9.16 2.58
C ARG A 10 6.59 9.87 3.07
N GLY A 11 7.67 9.81 2.28
CA GLY A 11 8.98 10.31 2.68
C GLY A 11 9.76 9.33 3.57
N GLY A 12 10.92 9.76 4.06
CA GLY A 12 11.81 8.93 4.88
C GLY A 12 12.66 7.93 4.07
N ALA A 13 13.21 6.93 4.75
CA ALA A 13 14.14 5.95 4.17
C ALA A 13 13.47 4.86 3.28
N THR A 14 12.25 5.12 2.77
CA THR A 14 11.55 4.16 1.93
C THR A 14 12.17 4.08 0.54
N THR A 15 12.54 2.88 0.11
CA THR A 15 13.08 2.65 -1.23
C THR A 15 11.97 2.40 -2.24
N ALA A 16 12.25 2.65 -3.53
CA ALA A 16 11.33 2.31 -4.61
C ALA A 16 10.95 0.81 -4.59
N ALA A 17 11.93 -0.06 -4.32
CA ALA A 17 11.68 -1.50 -4.21
C ALA A 17 10.71 -1.85 -3.07
N ALA A 18 10.80 -1.17 -1.93
CA ALA A 18 9.87 -1.37 -0.82
C ALA A 18 8.44 -0.92 -1.17
N LEU A 19 8.29 0.19 -1.90
CA LEU A 19 6.98 0.66 -2.38
C LEU A 19 6.34 -0.30 -3.37
N VAL A 20 7.12 -0.79 -4.34
CA VAL A 20 6.65 -1.76 -5.33
C VAL A 20 6.21 -3.04 -4.64
N LYS A 21 7.00 -3.53 -3.67
CA LYS A 21 6.65 -4.71 -2.88
C LYS A 21 5.32 -4.53 -2.13
N GLN A 22 5.12 -3.41 -1.47
CA GLN A 22 3.84 -3.13 -0.77
C GLN A 22 2.65 -3.06 -1.74
N ALA A 23 2.82 -2.42 -2.89
CA ALA A 23 1.77 -2.36 -3.90
C ALA A 23 1.44 -3.76 -4.46
N ASP A 24 2.43 -4.62 -4.66
CA ASP A 24 2.23 -6.00 -5.11
C ASP A 24 1.52 -6.86 -4.06
N GLU A 25 1.88 -6.71 -2.77
CA GLU A 25 1.17 -7.36 -1.66
C GLU A 25 -0.33 -6.96 -1.64
N MET A 26 -0.63 -5.67 -1.86
CA MET A 26 -2.02 -5.21 -1.96
C MET A 26 -2.73 -5.75 -3.21
N LEU A 27 -2.03 -5.85 -4.34
CA LEU A 27 -2.59 -6.46 -5.55
C LEU A 27 -2.91 -7.93 -5.32
N TYR A 28 -2.07 -8.65 -4.59
CA TYR A 28 -2.32 -10.03 -4.20
C TYR A 28 -3.58 -10.14 -3.32
N GLN A 29 -3.72 -9.26 -2.33
CA GLN A 29 -4.93 -9.20 -1.49
C GLN A 29 -6.19 -8.89 -2.33
N ALA A 30 -6.10 -7.96 -3.28
CA ALA A 30 -7.22 -7.62 -4.15
C ALA A 30 -7.72 -8.84 -4.95
N LYS A 31 -6.77 -9.63 -5.46
CA LYS A 31 -7.07 -10.89 -6.16
C LYS A 31 -7.69 -11.93 -5.24
N ALA A 32 -7.19 -12.07 -4.01
CA ALA A 32 -7.70 -13.00 -3.02
C ALA A 32 -9.12 -12.64 -2.55
N ALA A 33 -9.44 -11.36 -2.43
CA ALA A 33 -10.75 -10.83 -2.04
C ALA A 33 -11.81 -10.84 -3.16
N GLY A 34 -11.65 -11.70 -4.18
CA GLY A 34 -12.62 -11.83 -5.26
C GLY A 34 -12.34 -11.00 -6.52
N ARG A 35 -11.18 -10.32 -6.59
CA ARG A 35 -10.75 -9.49 -7.74
C ARG A 35 -11.65 -8.25 -7.95
N ASN A 36 -11.36 -7.50 -9.02
CA ASN A 36 -12.10 -6.30 -9.44
C ASN A 36 -12.29 -5.25 -8.32
N ASN A 37 -11.29 -5.15 -7.44
CA ASN A 37 -11.31 -4.23 -6.33
C ASN A 37 -9.92 -3.60 -6.14
N VAL A 38 -9.86 -2.68 -5.20
CA VAL A 38 -8.67 -1.93 -4.85
C VAL A 38 -8.32 -2.22 -3.40
N GLN A 39 -7.06 -2.55 -3.13
CA GLN A 39 -6.52 -2.65 -1.77
C GLN A 39 -5.41 -1.62 -1.59
N VAL A 40 -5.36 -1.01 -0.42
CA VAL A 40 -4.46 0.12 -0.12
C VAL A 40 -3.59 -0.23 1.07
N ALA A 41 -2.28 -0.06 0.92
CA ALA A 41 -1.34 -0.32 1.99
C ALA A 41 -1.63 0.60 3.18
N PRO A 42 -1.70 0.06 4.42
CA PRO A 42 -1.95 0.87 5.60
C PRO A 42 -0.85 1.91 5.74
N GLY A 43 -1.24 3.14 6.07
CA GLY A 43 -0.26 4.12 6.53
C GLY A 43 0.08 3.87 7.97
N LEU A 44 1.38 3.81 8.29
CA LEU A 44 1.80 4.29 9.59
C LEU A 44 1.30 5.73 9.67
N ILE A 45 0.27 5.96 10.49
CA ILE A 45 0.08 7.29 11.06
C ILE A 45 1.42 7.62 11.72
N GLY A 46 2.13 8.61 11.18
CA GLY A 46 3.26 9.19 11.91
C GLY A 46 2.72 9.65 13.26
N GLU A 47 3.49 9.46 14.33
CA GLU A 47 3.13 9.97 15.66
C GLU A 47 2.51 11.37 15.54
N ALA A 48 1.39 11.56 16.24
CA ALA A 48 0.82 12.89 16.39
C ALA A 48 1.91 13.82 16.95
N PRO A 49 2.09 15.04 16.40
CA PRO A 49 3.07 15.97 16.94
C PRO A 49 2.78 16.21 18.43
N PRO A 50 3.81 16.23 19.30
CA PRO A 50 3.61 16.54 20.72
C PRO A 50 2.97 17.92 20.87
N SER A 51 2.02 18.02 21.79
CA SER A 51 1.29 19.26 22.12
C SER A 51 2.19 20.37 22.63
#